data_AF-A0A537AQC4-F1
#
_entry.id   AF-A0A537AQC4-F1
#
_cell.length_a   1.000
_cell.length_b   1.000
_cell.length_c   1.000
_cell.angle_alpha   90.00
_cell.angle_beta   90.00
_cell.angle_gamma   90.00
#
_symmetry.space_group_name_H-M   'P 1'
#
loop_
_entity.id
_entity.type
_entity.pdbx_description
1 polymer ?
#
loop_
_entity_poly.entity_id
_entity_poly.type
_entity_poly.pdbx_seq_one_letter_code
_entity_poly.pdbx_strand_id
1 'polypeptide(L)'
;MELSRKIFLTGVIAASVAVAGCVSYGGFAPGVSTMWEVRSKSGRPTDVRFSSGEEIWEYATGPEGIETYVVVFDGNDLVRSAQQVLTEDNIHRLIPRKTTREETRNLLGRPGDVYQVNGSEVWEWRLKPQGFAPEILVVYFGGDGLVSKVTRVAESVGESHRGRR
;
A
#
# COMPACT_ATOMS: atom_id res chain seq x y z
N MET A 1 30.11 40.45 -47.53
CA MET A 1 30.22 40.72 -46.08
C MET A 1 29.19 39.88 -45.37
N GLU A 2 29.69 38.95 -44.57
CA GLU A 2 28.97 38.02 -43.69
C GLU A 2 28.07 38.72 -42.66
N LEU A 3 27.10 37.97 -42.12
CA LEU A 3 26.72 37.81 -40.70
C LEU A 3 25.20 37.51 -40.63
N SER A 4 24.65 36.64 -39.80
CA SER A 4 25.15 35.52 -38.99
C SER A 4 23.89 34.79 -38.52
N ARG A 5 23.92 33.47 -38.54
CA ARG A 5 22.83 32.54 -38.18
C ARG A 5 22.57 32.63 -36.67
N LYS A 6 21.36 33.03 -36.24
CA LYS A 6 20.92 32.86 -34.83
C LYS A 6 19.74 31.91 -34.78
N ILE A 7 20.05 30.63 -34.64
CA ILE A 7 19.09 29.57 -34.34
C ILE A 7 18.71 29.75 -32.86
N PHE A 8 17.55 30.34 -32.59
CA PHE A 8 16.94 30.28 -31.26
C PHE A 8 16.25 28.92 -31.13
N LEU A 9 16.96 27.96 -30.50
CA LEU A 9 16.40 26.71 -30.03
C LEU A 9 15.37 27.03 -28.93
N THR A 10 14.10 27.16 -29.34
CA THR A 10 12.99 27.26 -28.41
C THR A 10 12.72 25.84 -27.89
N GLY A 11 13.32 25.51 -26.75
CA GLY A 11 13.08 24.24 -26.07
C GLY A 11 11.64 24.15 -25.60
N VAL A 12 10.81 23.39 -26.32
CA VAL A 12 9.49 22.99 -25.86
C VAL A 12 9.70 21.93 -24.78
N ILE A 13 9.68 22.34 -23.51
CA ILE A 13 9.57 21.41 -22.39
C ILE A 13 8.13 20.88 -22.42
N ALA A 14 7.96 19.70 -23.01
CA ALA A 14 6.71 18.96 -22.92
C ALA A 14 6.51 18.57 -21.46
N ALA A 15 5.61 19.28 -20.77
CA ALA A 15 5.16 18.94 -19.44
C ALA A 15 4.32 17.66 -19.53
N SER A 16 4.95 16.51 -19.26
CA SER A 16 4.27 15.23 -19.05
C SER A 16 3.43 15.33 -17.77
N VAL A 17 2.18 15.76 -17.89
CA VAL A 17 1.20 15.64 -16.80
C VAL A 17 0.85 14.16 -16.70
N ALA A 18 1.60 13.43 -15.87
CA ALA A 18 1.20 12.11 -15.41
C ALA A 18 -0.03 12.30 -14.51
N VAL A 19 -1.21 12.21 -15.10
CA VAL A 19 -2.45 12.03 -14.34
C VAL A 19 -2.32 10.68 -13.66
N ALA A 20 -1.92 10.67 -12.40
CA ALA A 20 -2.06 9.50 -11.54
C ALA A 20 -3.57 9.26 -11.38
N GLY A 21 -4.17 8.54 -12.33
CA GLY A 21 -5.55 8.11 -12.23
C GLY A 21 -5.69 7.27 -10.96
N CYS A 22 -6.56 7.67 -10.04
CA CYS A 22 -6.95 6.83 -8.92
C CYS A 22 -7.60 5.58 -9.51
N VAL A 23 -6.86 4.47 -9.53
CA VAL A 23 -7.42 3.18 -9.93
C VAL A 23 -8.37 2.73 -8.85
N SER A 24 -9.65 2.60 -9.21
CA SER A 24 -10.59 1.83 -8.44
C SER A 24 -10.37 0.35 -8.76
N TYR A 25 -9.97 -0.45 -7.77
CA TYR A 25 -9.75 -1.88 -7.95
C TYR A 25 -11.05 -2.69 -8.10
N GLY A 26 -12.22 -2.03 -8.02
CA GLY A 26 -13.51 -2.64 -8.34
C GLY A 26 -13.71 -2.95 -9.83
N GLY A 27 -12.76 -2.60 -10.69
CA GLY A 27 -12.82 -2.79 -12.15
C GLY A 27 -12.22 -4.11 -12.68
N PHE A 28 -11.76 -5.02 -11.82
CA PHE A 28 -11.20 -6.31 -12.24
C PHE A 28 -12.19 -7.45 -11.98
N ALA A 29 -12.54 -8.19 -13.03
CA ALA A 29 -13.50 -9.27 -12.96
C ALA A 29 -12.80 -10.62 -12.68
N PRO A 30 -13.19 -11.34 -11.61
CA PRO A 30 -12.63 -12.67 -11.33
C PRO A 30 -12.80 -13.66 -12.49
N GLY A 31 -11.75 -14.42 -12.80
CA GLY A 31 -11.72 -15.41 -13.88
C GLY A 31 -11.74 -14.81 -15.30
N VAL A 32 -11.69 -13.49 -15.43
CA VAL A 32 -11.75 -12.78 -16.73
C VAL A 32 -10.59 -11.80 -16.87
N SER A 33 -10.40 -10.93 -15.89
CA SER A 33 -9.30 -9.96 -15.94
C SER A 33 -7.96 -10.66 -15.80
N THR A 34 -6.99 -10.24 -16.60
CA THR A 34 -5.65 -10.85 -16.63
C THR A 34 -4.65 -10.09 -15.78
N MET A 35 -3.57 -10.75 -15.38
CA MET A 35 -2.41 -10.11 -14.73
C MET A 35 -1.84 -8.96 -15.57
N TRP A 36 -1.84 -9.09 -16.89
CA TRP A 36 -1.45 -8.03 -17.80
C TRP A 36 -2.38 -6.80 -17.72
N GLU A 37 -3.70 -7.01 -17.68
CA GLU A 37 -4.67 -5.91 -17.56
C GLU A 37 -4.52 -5.17 -16.23
N VAL A 38 -4.30 -5.90 -15.13
CA VAL A 38 -4.02 -5.30 -13.82
C VAL A 38 -2.75 -4.46 -13.88
N ARG A 39 -1.67 -4.99 -14.46
CA ARG A 39 -0.42 -4.25 -14.61
C ARG A 39 -0.57 -2.99 -15.45
N SER A 40 -1.32 -3.09 -16.55
CA SER A 40 -1.56 -2.01 -17.50
C SER A 40 -2.36 -0.87 -16.86
N LYS A 41 -3.42 -1.20 -16.12
CA LYS A 41 -4.29 -0.20 -15.47
C LYS A 41 -3.69 0.36 -14.17
N SER A 42 -3.10 -0.50 -13.34
CA SER A 42 -2.64 -0.16 -11.98
C SER A 42 -1.16 0.18 -11.87
N GLY A 43 -0.38 -0.07 -12.93
CA GLY A 43 1.07 0.06 -12.87
C GLY A 43 1.73 -1.03 -12.01
N ARG A 44 2.99 -0.78 -11.64
CA ARG A 44 3.79 -1.74 -10.86
C ARG A 44 3.23 -1.88 -9.45
N PRO A 45 3.00 -3.11 -8.94
CA PRO A 45 2.62 -3.31 -7.56
C PRO A 45 3.74 -2.82 -6.63
N THR A 46 3.33 -2.38 -5.45
CA THR A 46 4.26 -2.01 -4.38
C THR A 46 4.96 -3.22 -3.78
N ASP A 47 4.33 -4.39 -3.82
CA ASP A 47 4.96 -5.66 -3.47
C ASP A 47 4.33 -6.83 -4.21
N VAL A 48 5.10 -7.91 -4.36
CA VAL A 48 4.63 -9.18 -4.94
C VAL A 48 4.98 -10.30 -3.97
N ARG A 49 3.98 -11.10 -3.60
CA ARG A 49 4.14 -12.25 -2.72
C ARG A 49 3.58 -13.50 -3.35
N PHE A 50 4.07 -14.65 -2.90
CA PHE A 50 3.50 -15.95 -3.21
C PHE A 50 3.03 -16.58 -1.91
N SER A 51 1.78 -17.03 -1.87
CA SER A 51 1.24 -17.76 -0.73
C SER A 51 0.26 -18.82 -1.23
N SER A 52 0.37 -20.04 -0.70
CA SER A 52 -0.52 -21.16 -1.04
C SER A 52 -0.67 -21.44 -2.55
N GLY A 53 0.39 -21.17 -3.33
CA GLY A 53 0.39 -21.35 -4.79
C GLY A 53 -0.23 -20.20 -5.59
N GLU A 54 -0.58 -19.10 -4.93
CA GLU A 54 -1.18 -17.91 -5.55
C GLU A 54 -0.17 -16.77 -5.60
N GLU A 55 -0.19 -16.01 -6.71
CA GLU A 55 0.54 -14.75 -6.81
C GLU A 55 -0.33 -13.62 -6.29
N ILE A 56 0.22 -12.82 -5.39
CA ILE A 56 -0.48 -11.76 -4.68
C ILE A 56 0.24 -10.45 -4.96
N TRP A 57 -0.44 -9.52 -5.61
CA TRP A 57 0.04 -8.18 -5.86
C TRP A 57 -0.56 -7.21 -4.86
N GLU A 58 0.30 -6.45 -4.19
CA GLU A 58 -0.10 -5.41 -3.26
C GLU A 58 0.12 -4.04 -3.86
N TYR A 59 -0.87 -3.17 -3.70
CA TYR A 59 -0.86 -1.78 -4.12
C TYR A 59 -1.21 -0.91 -2.92
N ALA A 60 -0.21 -0.69 -2.07
CA ALA A 60 -0.30 0.29 -1.00
C ALA A 60 -0.14 1.70 -1.59
N THR A 61 -0.98 2.64 -1.17
CA THR A 61 -0.97 4.03 -1.68
C THR A 61 0.19 4.89 -1.13
N GLY A 62 1.26 4.24 -0.68
CA GLY A 62 2.49 4.86 -0.17
C GLY A 62 2.43 5.19 1.34
N PRO A 63 3.48 5.85 1.88
CA PRO A 63 3.57 6.15 3.31
C PRO A 63 2.50 7.13 3.81
N GLU A 64 1.94 7.95 2.91
CA GLU A 64 0.81 8.84 3.15
C GLU A 64 -0.53 8.23 2.73
N GLY A 65 -0.48 7.00 2.22
CA GLY A 65 -1.62 6.26 1.73
C GLY A 65 -2.49 5.71 2.84
N ILE A 66 -3.80 5.73 2.62
CA ILE A 66 -4.83 5.24 3.57
C ILE A 66 -5.55 4.00 3.04
N GLU A 67 -5.11 3.50 1.89
CA GLU A 67 -5.67 2.34 1.22
C GLU A 67 -4.55 1.39 0.80
N THR A 68 -4.81 0.10 1.01
CA THR A 68 -4.03 -0.99 0.44
C THR A 68 -4.96 -1.87 -0.35
N TYR A 69 -4.67 -2.04 -1.64
CA TYR A 69 -5.39 -2.97 -2.49
C TYR A 69 -4.57 -4.23 -2.72
N VAL A 70 -5.22 -5.38 -2.66
CA VAL A 70 -4.64 -6.69 -2.94
C VAL A 70 -5.34 -7.29 -4.13
N VAL A 71 -4.56 -7.75 -5.10
CA VAL A 71 -5.04 -8.54 -6.23
C VAL A 71 -4.39 -9.91 -6.16
N VAL A 72 -5.21 -10.96 -6.12
CA VAL A 72 -4.76 -12.36 -6.10
C VAL A 72 -4.99 -12.95 -7.48
N PHE A 73 -4.00 -13.64 -8.02
CA PHE A 73 -4.05 -14.34 -9.30
C PHE A 73 -4.08 -15.85 -9.09
N ASP A 74 -4.78 -16.55 -9.98
CA ASP A 74 -4.72 -18.00 -10.06
C ASP A 74 -3.52 -18.48 -10.89
N GLY A 75 -3.35 -19.80 -11.02
CA GLY A 75 -2.25 -20.39 -11.78
C GLY A 75 -2.30 -20.20 -13.30
N ASN A 76 -3.31 -19.51 -13.84
CA ASN A 76 -3.45 -19.17 -15.25
C ASN A 76 -3.29 -17.66 -15.50
N ASP A 77 -2.70 -16.92 -14.56
CA ASP A 77 -2.53 -15.47 -14.60
C ASP A 77 -3.85 -14.68 -14.69
N LEU A 78 -4.96 -15.27 -14.22
CA LEU A 78 -6.26 -14.60 -14.14
C LEU A 78 -6.53 -14.10 -12.73
N VAL A 79 -7.19 -12.95 -12.62
CA VAL A 79 -7.62 -12.38 -11.33
C VAL A 79 -8.55 -13.37 -10.64
N ARG A 80 -8.20 -13.79 -9.43
CA ARG A 80 -9.06 -14.54 -8.51
C ARG A 80 -9.86 -13.59 -7.62
N SER A 81 -9.22 -12.53 -7.11
CA SER A 81 -9.87 -11.49 -6.31
C SER A 81 -9.12 -10.17 -6.40
N ALA A 82 -9.82 -9.06 -6.22
CA ALA A 82 -9.24 -7.72 -6.11
C ALA A 82 -10.03 -6.94 -5.05
N GLN A 83 -9.38 -6.50 -3.97
CA GLN A 83 -10.07 -5.90 -2.82
C GLN A 83 -9.19 -4.88 -2.08
N GLN A 84 -9.83 -3.88 -1.48
CA GLN A 84 -9.20 -3.04 -0.46
C GLN A 84 -9.13 -3.88 0.83
N VAL A 85 -7.94 -4.01 1.42
CA VAL A 85 -7.72 -4.84 2.62
C VAL A 85 -7.51 -4.04 3.90
N LEU A 86 -7.03 -2.79 3.82
CA LEU A 86 -6.89 -1.90 4.97
C LEU A 86 -8.26 -1.31 5.37
N THR A 87 -9.12 -2.15 5.92
CA THR A 87 -10.50 -1.82 6.34
C THR A 87 -10.69 -2.00 7.84
N GLU A 88 -11.68 -1.31 8.40
CA GLU A 88 -12.12 -1.50 9.80
C GLU A 88 -12.43 -2.96 10.13
N ASP A 89 -13.16 -3.65 9.23
CA ASP A 89 -13.51 -5.06 9.38
C ASP A 89 -12.28 -5.96 9.51
N ASN A 90 -11.26 -5.75 8.68
CA ASN A 90 -10.02 -6.52 8.78
C ASN A 90 -9.18 -6.15 10.00
N ILE A 91 -9.19 -4.89 10.44
CA ILE A 91 -8.51 -4.47 11.67
C ILE A 91 -9.13 -5.16 12.89
N HIS A 92 -10.47 -5.28 12.94
CA HIS A 92 -11.17 -5.99 14.02
C HIS A 92 -10.88 -7.51 14.05
N ARG A 93 -10.35 -8.09 12.97
CA ARG A 93 -9.95 -9.50 12.91
C ARG A 93 -8.57 -9.76 13.51
N LEU A 94 -7.80 -8.73 13.85
CA LEU A 94 -6.54 -8.91 14.58
C LEU A 94 -6.82 -9.28 16.04
N ILE A 95 -6.43 -10.49 16.43
CA ILE A 95 -6.65 -11.02 17.78
C ILE A 95 -5.30 -11.14 18.50
N PRO A 96 -5.09 -10.37 19.60
CA PRO A 96 -3.87 -10.47 20.40
C PRO A 96 -3.59 -11.89 20.88
N ARG A 97 -2.31 -12.29 20.84
CA ARG A 97 -1.78 -13.62 21.18
C ARG A 97 -2.33 -14.76 20.31
N LYS A 98 -2.92 -14.45 19.15
CA LYS A 98 -3.38 -15.44 18.17
C LYS A 98 -2.94 -15.11 16.76
N THR A 99 -3.18 -13.88 16.32
CA THR A 99 -2.87 -13.47 14.95
C THR A 99 -1.37 -13.32 14.76
N THR A 100 -0.81 -13.93 13.71
CA THR A 100 0.61 -13.87 13.37
C THR A 100 0.95 -12.61 12.54
N ARG A 101 2.24 -12.31 12.39
CA ARG A 101 2.74 -11.31 11.41
C ARG A 101 2.23 -11.57 9.99
N GLU A 102 2.27 -12.82 9.54
CA GLU A 102 1.82 -13.18 8.19
C GLU A 102 0.32 -12.98 8.02
N GLU A 103 -0.49 -13.43 8.98
CA GLU A 103 -1.94 -13.22 8.97
C GLU A 103 -2.29 -11.73 9.02
N THR A 104 -1.57 -10.93 9.82
CA THR A 104 -1.74 -9.47 9.86
C THR A 104 -1.48 -8.86 8.48
N ARG A 105 -0.41 -9.29 7.80
CA ARG A 105 -0.11 -8.85 6.45
C ARG A 105 -1.14 -9.30 5.41
N ASN A 106 -1.70 -10.49 5.56
CA ASN A 106 -2.78 -10.97 4.69
C ASN A 106 -4.08 -10.18 4.92
N LEU A 107 -4.34 -9.73 6.15
CA LEU A 107 -5.52 -8.95 6.50
C LEU A 107 -5.41 -7.49 6.09
N LEU A 108 -4.25 -6.86 6.23
CA LEU A 108 -4.08 -5.39 6.08
C LEU A 108 -3.17 -4.98 4.93
N GLY A 109 -2.50 -5.95 4.29
CA GLY A 109 -1.44 -5.71 3.31
C GLY A 109 -0.17 -5.16 3.96
N ARG A 110 0.79 -4.72 3.13
CA ARG A 110 2.06 -4.15 3.58
C ARG A 110 1.85 -2.91 4.48
N PRO A 111 2.55 -2.83 5.62
CA PRO A 111 2.57 -1.62 6.43
C PRO A 111 3.31 -0.46 5.75
N GLY A 112 2.93 0.76 6.13
CA GLY A 112 3.62 1.98 5.71
C GLY A 112 5.03 2.04 6.29
N ASP A 113 5.18 1.70 7.58
CA ASP A 113 6.46 1.68 8.28
C ASP A 113 6.61 0.43 9.17
N VAL A 114 7.87 0.01 9.37
CA VAL A 114 8.24 -1.13 10.21
C VAL A 114 9.49 -0.77 11.01
N TYR A 115 9.42 -0.88 12.33
CA TYR A 115 10.53 -0.54 13.23
C TYR A 115 10.49 -1.36 14.52
N GLN A 116 11.43 -1.10 15.43
CA GLN A 116 11.57 -1.82 16.70
C GLN A 116 11.39 -0.85 17.87
N VAL A 117 10.60 -1.23 18.88
CA VAL A 117 10.41 -0.46 20.13
C VAL A 117 10.52 -1.42 21.31
N ASN A 118 11.49 -1.17 22.20
CA ASN A 118 11.67 -1.95 23.43
C ASN A 118 11.67 -3.48 23.20
N GLY A 119 12.29 -3.94 22.09
CA GLY A 119 12.36 -5.36 21.72
C GLY A 119 11.12 -5.93 21.05
N SER A 120 10.09 -5.11 20.77
CA SER A 120 8.94 -5.48 19.95
C SER A 120 9.07 -4.94 18.54
N GLU A 121 8.72 -5.77 17.55
CA GLU A 121 8.54 -5.32 16.17
C GLU A 121 7.21 -4.59 16.06
N VAL A 122 7.21 -3.43 15.39
CA VAL A 122 6.05 -2.53 15.30
C VAL A 122 5.79 -2.20 13.84
N TRP A 123 4.55 -2.38 13.42
CA TRP A 123 4.07 -2.07 12.07
C TRP A 123 3.03 -0.95 12.15
N GLU A 124 3.12 0.00 11.23
CA GLU A 124 2.22 1.14 11.17
C GLU A 124 1.49 1.26 9.83
N TRP A 125 0.21 1.63 9.89
CA TRP A 125 -0.60 2.05 8.75
C TRP A 125 -1.25 3.39 9.06
N ARG A 126 -1.26 4.28 8.06
CA ARG A 126 -2.06 5.49 8.11
C ARG A 126 -3.50 5.15 7.75
N LEU A 127 -4.45 5.65 8.52
CA LEU A 127 -5.87 5.54 8.26
C LEU A 127 -6.49 6.93 8.15
N LYS A 128 -7.60 7.03 7.42
CA LYS A 128 -8.46 8.21 7.43
C LYS A 128 -9.91 7.77 7.34
N PRO A 129 -10.52 7.42 8.49
CA PRO A 129 -11.93 7.06 8.52
C PRO A 129 -12.80 8.22 8.03
N GLN A 130 -13.91 7.89 7.36
CA GLN A 130 -14.78 8.90 6.78
C GLN A 130 -15.36 9.83 7.85
N GLY A 131 -15.14 11.13 7.72
CA GLY A 131 -15.62 12.13 8.67
C GLY A 131 -14.78 12.30 9.93
N PHE A 132 -13.64 11.61 10.04
CA PHE A 132 -12.72 11.70 11.18
C PHE A 132 -11.35 12.24 10.75
N ALA A 133 -10.57 12.68 11.75
CA ALA A 133 -9.17 13.05 11.54
C ALA A 133 -8.34 11.80 11.17
N PRO A 134 -7.25 11.96 10.40
CA PRO A 134 -6.30 10.89 10.18
C PRO A 134 -5.75 10.32 11.50
N GLU A 135 -5.50 9.02 11.48
CA GLU A 135 -4.93 8.30 12.61
C GLU A 135 -3.89 7.29 12.13
N ILE A 136 -3.01 6.87 13.02
CA ILE A 136 -2.04 5.81 12.76
C ILE A 136 -2.50 4.57 13.53
N LEU A 137 -2.72 3.48 12.81
CA LEU A 137 -2.84 2.15 13.36
C LEU A 137 -1.45 1.61 13.64
N VAL A 138 -1.20 1.23 14.89
CA VAL A 138 0.08 0.68 15.35
C VAL A 138 -0.16 -0.73 15.88
N VAL A 139 0.50 -1.71 15.25
CA VAL A 139 0.43 -3.12 15.64
C VAL A 139 1.79 -3.56 16.16
N TYR A 140 1.82 -4.03 17.40
CA TYR A 140 3.01 -4.56 18.05
C TYR A 140 2.99 -6.08 17.96
N PHE A 141 4.17 -6.67 17.75
CA PHE A 141 4.37 -8.11 17.78
C PHE A 141 5.27 -8.50 18.95
N GLY A 142 4.91 -9.58 19.64
CA GLY A 142 5.75 -10.22 20.64
C GLY A 142 6.95 -10.94 20.00
N GLY A 143 7.87 -11.41 20.84
CA GLY A 143 9.01 -12.21 20.37
C GLY A 143 8.62 -13.55 19.72
N ASP A 144 7.39 -14.02 19.96
CA ASP A 144 6.75 -15.16 19.31
C ASP A 144 6.19 -14.83 17.91
N GLY A 145 6.24 -13.58 17.48
CA GLY A 145 5.71 -13.11 16.19
C GLY A 145 4.18 -13.00 16.15
N LEU A 146 3.52 -13.06 17.31
CA LEU A 146 2.08 -12.86 17.44
C LEU A 146 1.78 -11.40 17.79
N VAL A 147 0.63 -10.91 17.34
CA VAL A 147 0.12 -9.59 17.73
C VAL A 147 0.04 -9.52 19.26
N SER A 148 0.78 -8.60 19.88
CA SER A 148 0.75 -8.38 21.33
C SER A 148 -0.18 -7.23 21.70
N LYS A 149 -0.25 -6.20 20.84
CA LYS A 149 -1.07 -5.01 21.04
C LYS A 149 -1.45 -4.38 19.70
N VAL A 150 -2.70 -3.90 19.62
CA VAL A 150 -3.19 -3.05 18.53
C VAL A 150 -3.63 -1.73 19.15
N THR A 151 -3.18 -0.60 18.61
CA THR A 151 -3.57 0.72 19.10
C THR A 151 -3.75 1.69 17.95
N ARG A 152 -4.52 2.74 18.18
CA ARG A 152 -4.71 3.85 17.25
C ARG A 152 -4.28 5.12 17.94
N VAL A 153 -3.47 5.92 17.26
CA VAL A 153 -3.07 7.23 17.74
C VAL A 153 -3.57 8.26 16.76
N ALA A 154 -4.17 9.34 17.27
CA ALA A 154 -4.48 10.48 16.44
C ALA A 154 -3.19 10.94 15.77
N GLU A 155 -3.23 11.16 14.47
CA GLU A 155 -2.07 11.68 13.79
C GLU A 155 -1.93 13.15 14.21
N SER A 156 -0.97 13.43 15.09
CA SER A 156 -0.70 14.79 15.50
C SER A 156 -0.20 15.56 14.28
N VAL A 157 -0.89 16.65 13.95
CA VAL A 157 -0.47 17.60 12.91
C VAL A 157 0.75 18.36 13.45
N GLY A 158 1.93 17.72 13.51
CA GLY A 158 3.14 18.39 13.99
C GLY A 158 4.35 17.54 14.40
N GLU A 159 4.20 16.26 14.77
CA GLU A 159 5.35 15.43 15.18
C GLU A 159 5.39 14.14 14.39
N SER A 160 6.00 14.22 13.21
CA SER A 160 6.44 13.02 12.52
C SER A 160 7.58 12.38 13.31
N HIS A 161 7.35 11.21 13.92
CA HIS A 161 8.43 10.36 14.46
C HIS A 161 9.49 9.98 13.40
N ARG A 162 9.23 10.29 12.12
CA ARG A 162 10.08 10.05 10.95
C ARG A 162 11.41 10.85 10.95
N GLY A 163 11.67 11.68 11.96
CA GLY A 163 12.82 12.60 12.04
C GLY A 163 14.05 12.16 12.84
N ARG A 164 14.08 10.99 13.48
CA ARG A 164 15.29 10.51 14.18
C ARG A 164 15.89 9.29 13.49
N ARG A 165 16.71 9.54 12.48
CA ARG A 165 17.80 8.66 12.08
C ARG A 165 19.10 9.17 12.68
#